data_AF-A0A3L8P2L5-F1
#
_entry.id   AF-A0A3L8P2L5-F1
#
_cell.length_a   1.000
_cell.length_b   1.000
_cell.length_c   1.000
_cell.angle_alpha   90.00
_cell.angle_beta   90.00
_cell.angle_gamma   90.00
#
_symmetry.space_group_name_H-M   'P 1'
#
loop_
_entity.id
_entity.type
_entity.pdbx_description
1 polymer ?
#
loop_
_entity_poly.entity_id
_entity_poly.type
_entity_poly.pdbx_seq_one_letter_code
_entity_poly.pdbx_strand_id
1 'polypeptide(L)'
;MSMLEALGAQEDLGTERLRLLESSLLGDVPQLDRFVRHDVLDWAAEAVSAPVASRAADVLVAAAAPAYADGVTDHWRRLAVTGFLGAEIEHADETMPTGHARLDQLLAEVAAADIAAREAWRQAVTQMQVWTTRWAPAMHEATWALHLTDRLRLAADAQLAAVLAFRSGGFNAHDAAYGVWNALSGLVHATLADDLLADEHRARLTLVHRLVGTGPA
;
A
#
# COMPACT_ATOMS: atom_id res chain seq x y z
N MET A 1 35.12 -13.68 18.73
CA MET A 1 34.10 -13.41 17.70
C MET A 1 34.79 -12.63 16.59
N SER A 2 35.03 -13.30 15.47
CA SER A 2 35.70 -12.75 14.29
C SER A 2 34.79 -11.74 13.57
N MET A 3 35.37 -10.73 12.90
CA MET A 3 34.62 -9.77 12.07
C MET A 3 33.77 -10.46 11.00
N LEU A 4 34.21 -11.61 10.48
CA LEU A 4 33.45 -12.42 9.52
C LEU A 4 32.23 -13.13 10.16
N GLU A 5 32.33 -13.55 11.42
CA GLU A 5 31.20 -14.13 12.15
C GLU A 5 30.16 -13.05 12.49
N ALA A 6 30.61 -11.83 12.81
CA ALA A 6 29.72 -10.70 13.05
C ALA A 6 28.99 -10.25 11.78
N LEU A 7 29.67 -10.23 10.63
CA LEU A 7 29.05 -9.92 9.32
C LEU A 7 28.02 -10.99 8.92
N GLY A 8 28.36 -12.28 9.05
CA GLY A 8 27.42 -13.37 8.77
C GLY A 8 26.19 -13.36 9.66
N ALA A 9 26.34 -13.10 10.96
CA ALA A 9 25.20 -12.96 11.88
C ALA A 9 24.31 -11.75 11.54
N GLN A 10 24.89 -10.65 11.02
CA GLN A 10 24.13 -9.48 10.58
C GLN A 10 23.34 -9.75 9.30
N GLU A 11 23.90 -10.51 8.36
CA GLU A 11 23.23 -10.96 7.12
C GLU A 11 22.08 -11.93 7.42
N ASP A 12 22.28 -12.87 8.35
CA ASP A 12 21.24 -13.80 8.80
C ASP A 12 20.07 -13.06 9.48
N LEU A 13 20.36 -12.11 10.38
CA LEU A 13 19.35 -11.26 11.01
C LEU A 13 18.62 -10.37 9.99
N GLY A 14 19.31 -9.90 8.94
CA GLY A 14 18.70 -9.17 7.84
C GLY A 14 17.72 -10.02 7.04
N THR A 15 18.12 -11.24 6.70
CA THR A 15 17.30 -12.20 5.95
C THR A 15 16.08 -12.67 6.74
N GLU A 16 16.23 -12.90 8.04
CA GLU A 16 15.11 -13.23 8.93
C GLU A 16 14.11 -12.07 9.04
N ARG A 17 14.60 -10.84 9.21
CA ARG A 17 13.73 -9.64 9.22
C ARG A 17 12.96 -9.44 7.92
N LEU A 18 13.60 -9.67 6.77
CA LEU A 18 12.93 -9.58 5.47
C LEU A 18 11.84 -10.64 5.32
N ARG A 19 12.11 -11.88 5.71
CA ARG A 19 11.09 -12.95 5.74
C ARG A 19 9.92 -12.61 6.67
N LEU A 20 10.19 -11.98 7.81
CA LEU A 20 9.13 -11.48 8.69
C LEU A 20 8.34 -10.36 8.01
N LEU A 21 8.98 -9.40 7.33
CA LEU A 21 8.29 -8.33 6.62
C LEU A 21 7.41 -8.86 5.47
N GLU A 22 7.84 -9.90 4.77
CA GLU A 22 7.06 -10.53 3.69
C GLU A 22 5.76 -11.17 4.17
N SER A 23 5.69 -11.59 5.44
CA SER A 23 4.50 -12.20 6.05
C SER A 23 3.78 -11.32 7.07
N SER A 24 4.38 -10.19 7.46
CA SER A 24 3.81 -9.28 8.46
C SER A 24 2.68 -8.47 7.88
N LEU A 25 1.63 -8.29 8.69
CA LEU A 25 0.52 -7.41 8.38
C LEU A 25 0.66 -6.11 9.15
N LEU A 26 0.13 -5.04 8.56
CA LEU A 26 -0.03 -3.78 9.25
C LEU A 26 -1.31 -3.83 10.08
N GLY A 27 -1.12 -4.05 11.37
CA GLY A 27 -2.16 -4.01 12.38
C GLY A 27 -2.87 -5.34 12.67
N ASP A 28 -3.95 -5.26 13.42
CA ASP A 28 -4.77 -6.40 13.86
C ASP A 28 -6.25 -6.28 13.44
N VAL A 29 -7.05 -7.31 13.72
CA VAL A 29 -8.49 -7.33 13.36
C VAL A 29 -9.27 -6.17 14.00
N PRO A 30 -9.09 -5.82 15.28
CA PRO A 30 -9.69 -4.61 15.85
C PRO A 30 -9.31 -3.31 15.12
N GLN A 31 -8.06 -3.16 14.68
CA GLN A 31 -7.62 -2.01 13.91
C GLN A 31 -8.24 -1.99 12.51
N LEU A 32 -8.38 -3.15 11.86
CA LEU A 32 -9.14 -3.28 10.60
C LEU A 32 -10.60 -2.85 10.79
N ASP A 33 -11.27 -3.31 11.85
CA ASP A 33 -12.66 -2.96 12.15
C ASP A 33 -12.84 -1.46 12.34
N ARG A 34 -11.96 -0.85 13.15
CA ARG A 34 -11.93 0.60 13.35
C ARG A 34 -11.74 1.33 12.02
N PHE A 35 -10.76 0.92 11.21
CA PHE A 35 -10.45 1.55 9.93
C PHE A 35 -11.65 1.53 8.99
N VAL A 36 -12.26 0.36 8.80
CA VAL A 36 -13.44 0.23 7.92
C VAL A 36 -14.60 1.09 8.42
N ARG A 37 -14.91 1.06 9.71
CA ARG A 37 -16.09 1.79 10.26
C ARG A 37 -15.90 3.29 10.34
N HIS A 38 -14.71 3.74 10.72
CA HIS A 38 -14.48 5.12 11.15
C HIS A 38 -13.58 5.93 10.23
N ASP A 39 -12.83 5.27 9.35
CA ASP A 39 -11.93 5.97 8.42
C ASP A 39 -12.39 5.80 6.96
N VAL A 40 -13.09 4.71 6.62
CA VAL A 40 -13.61 4.44 5.25
C VAL A 40 -15.11 4.71 5.13
N LEU A 41 -15.91 4.27 6.10
CA LEU A 41 -17.38 4.33 6.08
C LEU A 41 -17.96 5.36 7.06
N ASP A 42 -17.16 6.33 7.50
CA ASP A 42 -17.60 7.40 8.41
C ASP A 42 -18.81 8.20 7.86
N TRP A 43 -18.85 8.39 6.55
CA TRP A 43 -19.94 9.04 5.81
C TRP A 43 -21.18 8.16 5.62
N ALA A 44 -21.06 6.83 5.74
CA ALA A 44 -22.09 5.91 5.28
C ALA A 44 -23.39 6.06 6.09
N ALA A 45 -23.30 6.39 7.37
CA ALA A 45 -24.48 6.60 8.22
C ALA A 45 -25.30 7.86 7.87
N GLU A 46 -24.74 8.77 7.07
CA GLU A 46 -25.45 9.94 6.53
C GLU A 46 -26.13 9.62 5.20
N ALA A 47 -25.47 8.80 4.36
CA ALA A 47 -25.99 8.39 3.05
C ALA A 47 -27.03 7.26 3.15
N VAL A 48 -26.84 6.35 4.10
CA VAL A 48 -27.76 5.24 4.42
C VAL A 48 -28.06 5.23 5.91
N SER A 49 -29.08 4.50 6.36
CA SER A 49 -29.36 4.41 7.80
C SER A 49 -28.19 3.76 8.56
N ALA A 50 -27.92 4.22 9.79
CA ALA A 50 -26.84 3.71 10.63
C ALA A 50 -26.82 2.16 10.78
N PRO A 51 -27.96 1.45 10.90
CA PRO A 51 -27.96 -0.01 10.92
C PRO A 51 -27.51 -0.66 9.61
N VAL A 52 -27.77 -0.03 8.46
CA VAL A 52 -27.28 -0.50 7.16
C VAL A 52 -25.77 -0.27 7.04
N ALA A 53 -25.29 0.93 7.38
CA ALA A 53 -23.86 1.24 7.39
C ALA A 53 -23.07 0.28 8.30
N SER A 54 -23.57 0.00 9.51
CA SER A 54 -22.93 -0.94 10.43
C SER A 54 -22.83 -2.35 9.84
N ARG A 55 -23.89 -2.85 9.19
CA ARG A 55 -23.86 -4.18 8.55
C ARG A 55 -22.93 -4.23 7.34
N ALA A 56 -22.85 -3.15 6.57
CA ALA A 56 -21.90 -3.06 5.46
C ALA A 56 -20.45 -3.16 5.98
N ALA A 57 -20.14 -2.46 7.07
CA ALA A 57 -18.85 -2.59 7.73
C ALA A 57 -18.61 -4.01 8.25
N ASP A 58 -19.60 -4.66 8.90
CA ASP A 58 -19.47 -6.06 9.34
C ASP A 58 -19.11 -7.00 8.19
N VAL A 59 -19.76 -6.84 7.04
CA VAL A 59 -19.52 -7.67 5.84
C VAL A 59 -18.12 -7.46 5.29
N LEU A 60 -17.65 -6.21 5.20
CA LEU A 60 -16.32 -5.88 4.70
C LEU A 60 -15.21 -6.35 5.65
N VAL A 61 -15.39 -6.12 6.95
CA VAL A 61 -14.44 -6.58 7.99
C VAL A 61 -14.40 -8.09 8.03
N ALA A 62 -15.55 -8.78 7.97
CA ALA A 62 -15.59 -10.24 7.91
C ALA A 62 -14.85 -10.78 6.68
N ALA A 63 -15.05 -10.17 5.50
CA ALA A 63 -14.37 -10.59 4.28
C ALA A 63 -12.83 -10.43 4.35
N ALA A 64 -12.35 -9.37 5.02
CA ALA A 64 -10.93 -9.06 5.13
C ALA A 64 -10.22 -9.72 6.33
N ALA A 65 -10.93 -9.98 7.44
CA ALA A 65 -10.35 -10.51 8.68
C ALA A 65 -9.55 -11.82 8.53
N PRO A 66 -9.90 -12.78 7.63
CA PRO A 66 -9.08 -13.98 7.43
C PRO A 66 -7.68 -13.71 6.90
N ALA A 67 -7.42 -12.53 6.33
CA ALA A 67 -6.07 -12.11 6.00
C ALA A 67 -5.23 -11.82 7.26
N TYR A 68 -5.86 -11.38 8.35
CA TYR A 68 -5.25 -10.96 9.62
C TYR A 68 -5.15 -12.05 10.68
N ALA A 69 -5.69 -13.24 10.40
CA ALA A 69 -5.77 -14.31 11.38
C ALA A 69 -4.98 -15.54 10.94
N ASP A 70 -4.03 -15.95 11.78
CA ASP A 70 -3.30 -17.19 11.62
C ASP A 70 -4.21 -18.40 11.86
N GLY A 71 -3.97 -19.50 11.12
CA GLY A 71 -4.66 -20.77 11.33
C GLY A 71 -6.12 -20.81 10.84
N VAL A 72 -6.60 -19.78 10.13
CA VAL A 72 -7.95 -19.80 9.52
C VAL A 72 -7.98 -20.79 8.35
N THR A 73 -8.82 -21.81 8.49
CA THR A 73 -9.03 -22.83 7.46
C THR A 73 -9.73 -22.27 6.23
N ASP A 74 -9.55 -22.90 5.07
CA ASP A 74 -10.25 -22.53 3.83
C ASP A 74 -11.77 -22.51 3.98
N HIS A 75 -12.32 -23.38 4.84
CA HIS A 75 -13.74 -23.40 5.15
C HIS A 75 -14.18 -22.07 5.77
N TRP A 76 -13.48 -21.60 6.79
CA TRP A 76 -13.77 -20.32 7.44
C TRP A 76 -13.50 -19.13 6.53
N ARG A 77 -12.45 -19.18 5.69
CA ARG A 77 -12.20 -18.16 4.66
C ARG A 77 -13.39 -18.03 3.71
N ARG A 78 -13.93 -19.15 3.23
CA ARG A 78 -15.12 -19.17 2.35
C ARG A 78 -16.37 -18.65 3.05
N LEU A 79 -16.59 -19.03 4.31
CA LEU A 79 -17.73 -18.52 5.08
C LEU A 79 -17.64 -17.00 5.28
N ALA A 80 -16.46 -16.50 5.62
CA ALA A 80 -16.22 -15.09 5.91
C ALA A 80 -16.51 -14.16 4.71
N VAL A 81 -16.28 -14.62 3.48
CA VAL A 81 -16.58 -13.85 2.26
C VAL A 81 -18.03 -13.98 1.77
N THR A 82 -18.85 -14.84 2.38
CA THR A 82 -20.21 -15.15 1.86
C THR A 82 -21.10 -13.92 1.82
N GLY A 83 -21.07 -13.09 2.87
CA GLY A 83 -21.86 -11.86 2.90
C GLY A 83 -21.44 -10.84 1.84
N PHE A 84 -20.13 -10.79 1.53
CA PHE A 84 -19.59 -9.91 0.50
C PHE A 84 -19.99 -10.39 -0.90
N LEU A 85 -19.83 -11.68 -1.19
CA LEU A 85 -20.22 -12.26 -2.47
C LEU A 85 -21.73 -12.19 -2.71
N GLY A 86 -22.52 -12.40 -1.65
CA GLY A 86 -23.99 -12.30 -1.71
C GLY A 86 -24.52 -10.88 -1.85
N ALA A 87 -23.67 -9.85 -1.70
CA ALA A 87 -24.08 -8.46 -1.94
C ALA A 87 -24.23 -8.13 -3.44
N GLU A 88 -23.84 -9.03 -4.34
CA GLU A 88 -23.96 -8.89 -5.81
C GLU A 88 -23.46 -7.53 -6.32
N ILE A 89 -22.45 -6.97 -5.65
CA ILE A 89 -21.83 -5.72 -6.06
C ILE A 89 -21.18 -6.00 -7.41
N GLU A 90 -21.65 -5.30 -8.45
CA GLU A 90 -20.98 -5.28 -9.74
C GLU A 90 -19.53 -4.93 -9.44
N HIS A 91 -18.61 -5.86 -9.73
CA HIS A 91 -17.20 -5.66 -9.43
C HIS A 91 -16.75 -4.51 -10.32
N ALA A 92 -16.83 -3.29 -9.78
CA ALA A 92 -16.53 -2.09 -10.51
C ALA A 92 -15.09 -2.19 -10.99
N ASP A 93 -14.95 -2.17 -12.32
CA ASP A 93 -13.76 -1.96 -13.14
C ASP A 93 -12.43 -2.47 -12.55
N GLU A 94 -11.80 -3.42 -13.23
CA GLU A 94 -10.45 -3.92 -12.93
C GLU A 94 -9.37 -2.82 -12.99
N THR A 95 -9.75 -1.57 -13.28
CA THR A 95 -8.95 -0.37 -13.14
C THR A 95 -9.68 0.69 -12.29
N MET A 96 -9.11 1.09 -11.15
CA MET A 96 -9.71 2.09 -10.25
C MET A 96 -9.13 3.48 -10.54
N PRO A 97 -9.77 4.32 -11.39
CA PRO A 97 -9.43 5.73 -11.40
C PRO A 97 -9.78 6.32 -10.03
N THR A 98 -8.78 6.89 -9.38
CA THR A 98 -8.92 7.66 -8.14
C THR A 98 -9.60 9.01 -8.36
N GLY A 99 -9.84 9.38 -9.63
CA GLY A 99 -10.33 10.70 -10.04
C GLY A 99 -9.21 11.75 -10.09
N HIS A 100 -7.97 11.35 -9.78
CA HIS A 100 -6.80 12.21 -9.84
C HIS A 100 -5.95 11.84 -11.06
N ALA A 101 -6.12 12.57 -12.17
CA ALA A 101 -5.59 12.21 -13.49
C ALA A 101 -4.10 11.79 -13.52
N ARG A 102 -3.23 12.54 -12.82
CA ARG A 102 -1.79 12.23 -12.76
C ARG A 102 -1.50 10.94 -11.99
N LEU A 103 -2.30 10.65 -10.97
CA LEU A 103 -2.17 9.43 -10.17
C LEU A 103 -2.73 8.25 -10.97
N ASP A 104 -3.87 8.44 -11.65
CA ASP A 104 -4.48 7.41 -12.49
C ASP A 104 -3.54 6.96 -13.61
N GLN A 105 -2.86 7.91 -14.27
CA GLN A 105 -1.83 7.60 -15.25
C GLN A 105 -0.69 6.77 -14.63
N LEU A 106 -0.15 7.20 -13.49
CA LEU A 106 0.91 6.48 -12.79
C LEU A 106 0.49 5.05 -12.43
N LEU A 107 -0.73 4.87 -11.91
CA LEU A 107 -1.23 3.55 -11.53
C LEU A 107 -1.44 2.66 -12.75
N ALA A 108 -1.88 3.21 -13.88
CA ALA A 108 -1.95 2.47 -15.13
C ALA A 108 -0.57 2.02 -15.64
N GLU A 109 0.45 2.88 -15.53
CA GLU A 109 1.84 2.54 -15.87
C GLU A 109 2.39 1.41 -14.99
N VAL A 110 2.13 1.45 -13.68
CA VAL A 110 2.53 0.38 -12.75
C VAL A 110 1.77 -0.92 -13.03
N ALA A 111 0.46 -0.83 -13.29
CA ALA A 111 -0.37 -1.99 -13.62
C ALA A 111 0.07 -2.67 -14.92
N ALA A 112 0.60 -1.90 -15.88
CA ALA A 112 1.11 -2.41 -17.16
C ALA A 112 2.60 -2.81 -17.12
N ALA A 113 3.24 -2.81 -15.94
CA ALA A 113 4.66 -3.10 -15.82
C ALA A 113 5.03 -4.49 -16.36
N ASP A 114 5.98 -4.53 -17.29
CA ASP A 114 6.58 -5.76 -17.78
C ASP A 114 7.78 -6.20 -16.91
N ILE A 115 8.48 -7.25 -17.33
CA ILE A 115 9.65 -7.78 -16.59
C ILE A 115 10.75 -6.70 -16.48
N ALA A 116 10.98 -5.93 -17.54
CA ALA A 116 12.03 -4.91 -17.57
C ALA A 116 11.69 -3.73 -16.66
N ALA A 117 10.44 -3.27 -16.67
CA ALA A 117 9.95 -2.23 -15.76
C ALA A 117 10.09 -2.67 -14.30
N ARG A 118 9.66 -3.88 -13.94
CA ARG A 118 9.83 -4.41 -12.57
C ARG A 118 11.30 -4.45 -12.15
N GLU A 119 12.18 -4.87 -13.04
CA GLU A 119 13.61 -4.92 -12.76
C GLU A 119 14.21 -3.51 -12.55
N ALA A 120 13.81 -2.53 -13.36
CA ALA A 120 14.21 -1.14 -13.18
C ALA A 120 13.80 -0.59 -11.81
N TRP A 121 12.58 -0.91 -11.35
CA TRP A 121 12.11 -0.54 -10.00
C TRP A 121 12.97 -1.16 -8.90
N ARG A 122 13.29 -2.46 -8.99
CA ARG A 122 14.16 -3.15 -8.02
C ARG A 122 15.55 -2.51 -7.95
N GLN A 123 16.14 -2.23 -9.11
CA GLN A 123 17.46 -1.60 -9.21
C GLN A 123 17.45 -0.19 -8.62
N ALA A 124 16.44 0.62 -8.94
CA ALA A 124 16.30 1.98 -8.41
C ALA A 124 16.17 1.98 -6.87
N VAL A 125 15.36 1.07 -6.31
CA VAL A 125 15.24 0.91 -4.84
C VAL A 125 16.55 0.46 -4.21
N THR A 126 17.27 -0.47 -4.85
CA THR A 126 18.58 -0.93 -4.37
C THR A 126 19.60 0.21 -4.34
N GLN A 127 19.65 1.04 -5.38
CA GLN A 127 20.50 2.24 -5.41
C GLN A 127 20.14 3.24 -4.29
N MET A 128 18.89 3.24 -3.84
CA MET A 128 18.39 4.12 -2.80
C MET A 128 18.49 3.58 -1.37
N GLN A 129 18.89 2.33 -1.15
CA GLN A 129 18.96 1.74 0.21
C GLN A 129 19.81 2.57 1.18
N VAL A 130 20.82 3.30 0.69
CA VAL A 130 21.68 4.20 1.46
C VAL A 130 20.92 5.42 2.05
N TRP A 131 19.71 5.69 1.58
CA TRP A 131 18.97 6.94 1.80
C TRP A 131 17.63 6.78 2.53
N THR A 132 17.34 5.56 3.01
CA THR A 132 16.07 5.15 3.62
C THR A 132 15.69 5.93 4.89
N THR A 133 16.67 6.42 5.65
CA THR A 133 16.44 7.17 6.89
C THR A 133 15.67 8.48 6.71
N ARG A 134 15.65 9.04 5.49
CA ARG A 134 14.92 10.27 5.17
C ARG A 134 13.57 10.04 4.50
N TRP A 135 13.21 8.80 4.18
CA TRP A 135 11.89 8.49 3.63
C TRP A 135 10.80 8.66 4.69
N ALA A 136 11.02 8.17 5.90
CA ALA A 136 10.00 8.20 6.96
C ALA A 136 9.58 9.64 7.34
N PRO A 137 10.49 10.63 7.51
CA PRO A 137 10.10 12.02 7.72
C PRO A 137 9.30 12.61 6.55
N ALA A 138 9.70 12.35 5.30
CA ALA A 138 8.99 12.85 4.12
C ALA A 138 7.58 12.24 3.98
N MET A 139 7.43 10.95 4.24
CA MET A 139 6.13 10.28 4.32
C MET A 139 5.27 10.84 5.43
N HIS A 140 5.84 11.05 6.62
CA HIS A 140 5.13 11.61 7.75
C HIS A 140 4.56 12.99 7.41
N GLU A 141 5.36 13.87 6.81
CA GLU A 141 4.89 15.19 6.37
C GLU A 141 3.76 15.07 5.34
N ALA A 142 3.90 14.17 4.35
CA ALA A 142 2.86 13.98 3.34
C ALA A 142 1.54 13.50 3.97
N THR A 143 1.58 12.49 4.84
CA THR A 143 0.39 11.99 5.54
C THR A 143 -0.22 13.06 6.43
N TRP A 144 0.58 13.87 7.14
CA TRP A 144 0.07 15.00 7.93
C TRP A 144 -0.59 16.08 7.07
N ALA A 145 0.02 16.43 5.93
CA ALA A 145 -0.55 17.41 5.01
C ALA A 145 -1.92 16.93 4.48
N LEU A 146 -2.03 15.66 4.12
CA LEU A 146 -3.30 15.06 3.68
C LEU A 146 -4.33 15.01 4.81
N HIS A 147 -3.91 14.72 6.05
CA HIS A 147 -4.80 14.75 7.22
C HIS A 147 -5.33 16.15 7.51
N LEU A 148 -4.45 17.15 7.59
CA LEU A 148 -4.83 18.52 7.93
C LEU A 148 -5.69 19.21 6.84
N THR A 149 -5.70 18.66 5.63
CA THR A 149 -6.47 19.17 4.50
C THR A 149 -7.68 18.30 4.13
N ASP A 150 -8.07 17.37 5.01
CA ASP A 150 -9.25 16.51 4.84
C ASP A 150 -9.20 15.65 3.57
N ARG A 151 -8.00 15.20 3.19
CA ARG A 151 -7.73 14.35 2.01
C ARG A 151 -7.44 12.89 2.37
N LEU A 152 -7.68 12.46 3.62
CA LEU A 152 -7.37 11.09 4.05
C LEU A 152 -8.14 10.03 3.29
N ARG A 153 -9.43 10.25 3.02
CA ARG A 153 -10.25 9.30 2.26
C ARG A 153 -9.69 9.09 0.85
N LEU A 154 -9.37 10.19 0.16
CA LEU A 154 -8.72 10.15 -1.15
C LEU A 154 -7.36 9.42 -1.09
N ALA A 155 -6.58 9.65 -0.03
CA ALA A 155 -5.31 8.98 0.18
C ALA A 155 -5.49 7.47 0.41
N ALA A 156 -6.50 7.06 1.17
CA ALA A 156 -6.82 5.65 1.40
C ALA A 156 -7.24 4.96 0.10
N ASP A 157 -8.16 5.57 -0.66
CA ASP A 157 -8.61 5.08 -1.97
C ASP A 157 -7.43 4.93 -2.93
N ALA A 158 -6.55 5.93 -2.97
CA ALA A 158 -5.33 5.91 -3.77
C ALA A 158 -4.34 4.80 -3.38
N GLN A 159 -4.15 4.54 -2.08
CA GLN A 159 -3.28 3.46 -1.62
C GLN A 159 -3.88 2.09 -1.97
N LEU A 160 -5.20 1.91 -1.84
CA LEU A 160 -5.88 0.68 -2.25
C LEU A 160 -5.77 0.45 -3.76
N ALA A 161 -5.99 1.50 -4.56
CA ALA A 161 -5.78 1.45 -6.01
C ALA A 161 -4.31 1.13 -6.36
N ALA A 162 -3.35 1.66 -5.61
CA ALA A 162 -1.94 1.33 -5.76
C ALA A 162 -1.63 -0.14 -5.44
N VAL A 163 -2.25 -0.75 -4.43
CA VAL A 163 -2.12 -2.19 -4.16
C VAL A 163 -2.62 -3.02 -5.35
N LEU A 164 -3.75 -2.64 -5.94
CA LEU A 164 -4.30 -3.32 -7.12
C LEU A 164 -3.35 -3.20 -8.31
N ALA A 165 -2.88 -1.98 -8.63
CA ALA A 165 -1.92 -1.74 -9.70
C ALA A 165 -0.61 -2.50 -9.50
N PHE A 166 -0.08 -2.53 -8.27
CA PHE A 166 1.13 -3.27 -7.91
C PHE A 166 0.98 -4.77 -8.20
N ARG A 167 -0.17 -5.35 -7.84
CA ARG A 167 -0.46 -6.77 -8.12
C ARG A 167 -0.66 -7.04 -9.61
N SER A 168 -1.42 -6.19 -10.31
CA SER A 168 -1.65 -6.31 -11.75
C SER A 168 -0.35 -6.19 -12.56
N GLY A 169 0.57 -5.33 -12.12
CA GLY A 169 1.92 -5.19 -12.68
C GLY A 169 2.85 -6.36 -12.42
N GLY A 170 2.39 -7.41 -11.73
CA GLY A 170 3.17 -8.62 -11.45
C GLY A 170 4.21 -8.46 -10.34
N PHE A 171 4.14 -7.41 -9.53
CA PHE A 171 4.95 -7.29 -8.31
C PHE A 171 4.38 -8.19 -7.20
N ASN A 172 5.23 -8.61 -6.27
CA ASN A 172 4.87 -9.56 -5.22
C ASN A 172 5.29 -9.09 -3.82
N ALA A 173 5.01 -9.91 -2.80
CA ALA A 173 5.36 -9.60 -1.41
C ALA A 173 6.87 -9.40 -1.18
N HIS A 174 7.72 -10.12 -1.94
CA HIS A 174 9.17 -9.94 -1.90
C HIS A 174 9.56 -8.55 -2.42
N ASP A 175 9.00 -8.12 -3.56
CA ASP A 175 9.22 -6.77 -4.09
C ASP A 175 8.78 -5.69 -3.07
N ALA A 176 7.65 -5.92 -2.39
CA ALA A 176 7.15 -5.03 -1.36
C ALA A 176 8.11 -4.93 -0.16
N ALA A 177 8.55 -6.07 0.39
CA ALA A 177 9.45 -6.13 1.54
C ALA A 177 10.83 -5.52 1.25
N TYR A 178 11.31 -5.64 0.01
CA TYR A 178 12.57 -5.04 -0.44
C TYR A 178 12.47 -3.54 -0.77
N GLY A 179 11.28 -2.95 -0.64
CA GLY A 179 11.08 -1.49 -0.63
C GLY A 179 10.43 -0.91 -1.88
N VAL A 180 10.08 -1.72 -2.89
CA VAL A 180 9.36 -1.24 -4.07
C VAL A 180 7.99 -0.68 -3.66
N TRP A 181 7.31 -1.33 -2.71
CA TRP A 181 6.07 -0.82 -2.17
C TRP A 181 6.24 0.54 -1.46
N ASN A 182 7.28 0.70 -0.64
CA ASN A 182 7.53 1.98 0.05
C ASN A 182 7.80 3.12 -0.94
N ALA A 183 8.48 2.81 -2.05
CA ALA A 183 8.70 3.76 -3.13
C ALA A 183 7.39 4.17 -3.83
N LEU A 184 6.56 3.19 -4.21
CA LEU A 184 5.26 3.46 -4.84
C LEU A 184 4.32 4.21 -3.88
N SER A 185 4.19 3.75 -2.65
CA SER A 185 3.34 4.38 -1.63
C SER A 185 3.74 5.83 -1.37
N GLY A 186 5.04 6.12 -1.37
CA GLY A 186 5.56 7.47 -1.26
C GLY A 186 5.28 8.34 -2.47
N LEU A 187 5.40 7.78 -3.68
CA LEU A 187 5.05 8.48 -4.91
C LEU A 187 3.56 8.85 -4.95
N VAL A 188 2.68 7.95 -4.48
CA VAL A 188 1.24 8.22 -4.35
C VAL A 188 1.00 9.40 -3.41
N HIS A 189 1.56 9.36 -2.20
CA HIS A 189 1.43 10.44 -1.22
C HIS A 189 2.00 11.76 -1.73
N ALA A 190 3.15 11.73 -2.39
CA ALA A 190 3.77 12.91 -2.97
C ALA A 190 2.93 13.53 -4.10
N THR A 191 2.21 12.71 -4.86
CA THR A 191 1.32 13.16 -5.93
C THR A 191 0.07 13.84 -5.35
N LEU A 192 -0.51 13.28 -4.29
CA LEU A 192 -1.71 13.84 -3.64
C LEU A 192 -1.43 15.08 -2.78
N ALA A 193 -0.20 15.20 -2.27
CA ALA A 193 0.26 16.33 -1.45
C ALA A 193 1.23 17.25 -2.22
N ASP A 194 1.22 17.22 -3.55
CA ASP A 194 2.17 17.97 -4.38
C ASP A 194 2.09 19.49 -4.14
N ASP A 195 0.90 20.01 -3.84
CA ASP A 195 0.67 21.42 -3.53
C ASP A 195 1.12 21.82 -2.11
N LEU A 196 1.45 20.87 -1.23
CA LEU A 196 1.68 21.10 0.20
C LEU A 196 3.09 20.70 0.66
N LEU A 197 3.74 19.78 -0.03
CA LEU A 197 5.06 19.27 0.37
C LEU A 197 6.18 20.26 0.06
N ALA A 198 7.17 20.32 0.95
CA ALA A 198 8.45 20.95 0.64
C ALA A 198 9.16 20.22 -0.53
N ASP A 199 9.88 20.98 -1.36
CA ASP A 199 10.56 20.44 -2.55
C ASP A 199 11.51 19.28 -2.23
N GLU A 200 12.22 19.34 -1.10
CA GLU A 200 13.11 18.27 -0.67
C GLU A 200 12.36 16.95 -0.39
N HIS A 201 11.23 17.02 0.30
CA HIS A 201 10.43 15.85 0.66
C HIS A 201 9.70 15.27 -0.55
N ARG A 202 9.15 16.12 -1.41
CA ARG A 202 8.63 15.69 -2.71
C ARG A 202 9.71 15.02 -3.56
N ALA A 203 10.89 15.61 -3.67
CA ALA A 203 11.99 15.04 -4.42
C ALA A 203 12.41 13.67 -3.84
N ARG A 204 12.37 13.52 -2.51
CA ARG A 204 12.66 12.25 -1.83
C ARG A 204 11.68 11.14 -2.21
N LEU A 205 10.38 11.44 -2.14
CA LEU A 205 9.32 10.46 -2.38
C LEU A 205 9.17 10.09 -3.87
N THR A 206 9.57 10.98 -4.78
CA THR A 206 9.50 10.77 -6.24
C THR A 206 10.79 10.22 -6.85
N LEU A 207 11.84 9.98 -6.05
CA LEU A 207 13.17 9.67 -6.57
C LEU A 207 13.23 8.35 -7.35
N VAL A 208 12.60 7.27 -6.85
CA VAL A 208 12.60 5.97 -7.55
C VAL A 208 11.99 6.09 -8.93
N HIS A 209 10.84 6.74 -9.05
CA HIS A 209 10.16 6.90 -10.33
C HIS A 209 11.00 7.70 -11.33
N ARG A 210 11.72 8.72 -10.87
CA ARG A 210 12.68 9.45 -11.71
C ARG A 210 13.80 8.54 -12.20
N LEU A 211 14.38 7.71 -11.33
CA LEU A 211 15.44 6.76 -11.70
C LEU A 211 14.96 5.70 -12.69
N VAL A 212 13.73 5.20 -12.53
CA VAL A 212 13.09 4.26 -13.46
C VAL A 212 12.85 4.91 -14.83
N GLY A 213 12.38 6.16 -14.86
CA GLY A 213 12.16 6.92 -16.10
C GLY A 213 13.46 7.33 -16.82
N THR A 214 14.59 7.36 -16.12
CA THR A 214 15.92 7.64 -16.69
C THR A 214 16.74 6.38 -16.93
N GLY A 215 16.11 5.24 -17.27
CA GLY A 215 16.77 3.96 -17.50
C GLY A 215 18.03 4.05 -18.37
N PRO A 216 18.98 3.10 -18.23
CA PRO A 216 20.32 3.24 -18.81
C PRO A 216 20.22 3.46 -20.33
N ALA A 217 20.93 4.49 -20.81
CA ALA A 217 21.13 4.76 -22.23
C ALA A 217 21.91 3.63 -22.92
#